data_AF-A0A2E7ULK9-F1
#
_entry.id   AF-A0A2E7ULK9-F1
#
_cell.length_a   1.000
_cell.length_b   1.000
_cell.length_c   1.000
_cell.angle_alpha   90.00
_cell.angle_beta   90.00
_cell.angle_gamma   90.00
#
_symmetry.space_group_name_H-M   'P 1'
#
loop_
_entity.id
_entity.type
_entity.pdbx_description
1 polymer ?
#
loop_
_entity_poly.entity_id
_entity_poly.type
_entity_poly.pdbx_seq_one_letter_code
_entity_poly.pdbx_strand_id
1 'polypeptide(L)'
;MKYCKKCLFPDTKPELSFDVNGVCDACNYADKKEKINWEQRKNELHEILEKYRNKEQTNYDCVVPVSGGKDSSFQTYYIKKECGLNPLVVNFHPRDFTEIGRKNIEVLKELGVDCIEFSANPVTYKKLSKFGLTELGDSAWPEHIGLFTIPVKIAVAYKIPLLIWGENPQLEYGGPAAVSSSQYLDKEWNEKHGGYFLDKIKPENMLKYGFEKKDLLPYFYPTDEEIKSIGITGIFLGYFIKWDARKQLEIVKKHGFNVLDTNNEGTYTNYENLDTKHVSMHDYFKFLKFGYGRATDHACIDIRNKRLRRDEGLELVKKFEGKIPKKYYNEFLQDYSLTEKEFLEICEKFTNKEIFKTNSDGSLLRDKNNDVEKIKYDN
;
A
#
# COMPACT_ATOMS: atom_id res chain seq x y z
N MET A 1 4.25 -24.69 3.91
CA MET A 1 3.71 -23.44 4.47
C MET A 1 3.37 -23.64 5.94
N LYS A 2 3.90 -22.77 6.79
CA LYS A 2 3.61 -22.65 8.22
C LYS A 2 2.90 -21.32 8.48
N TYR A 3 2.04 -21.29 9.48
CA TYR A 3 1.28 -20.10 9.83
C TYR A 3 1.67 -19.58 11.21
N CYS A 4 1.58 -18.27 11.41
CA CYS A 4 1.79 -17.67 12.72
C CYS A 4 0.82 -18.29 13.74
N LYS A 5 1.31 -18.62 14.94
CA LYS A 5 0.44 -19.16 16.00
C LYS A 5 -0.53 -18.12 16.56
N LYS A 6 -0.23 -16.82 16.45
CA LYS A 6 -1.09 -15.72 16.95
C LYS A 6 -2.04 -15.14 15.90
N CYS A 7 -1.60 -14.99 14.66
CA CYS A 7 -2.42 -14.48 13.55
C CYS A 7 -2.51 -15.49 12.41
N LEU A 8 -2.79 -15.04 11.18
CA LEU A 8 -2.99 -15.88 9.99
C LEU A 8 -1.90 -15.68 8.92
N PHE A 9 -0.85 -14.92 9.21
CA PHE A 9 0.23 -14.73 8.23
C PHE A 9 1.01 -16.03 8.00
N PRO A 10 1.29 -16.38 6.74
CA PRO A 10 2.12 -17.52 6.39
C PRO A 10 3.62 -17.16 6.36
N ASP A 11 4.48 -18.17 6.46
CA ASP A 11 5.94 -18.08 6.27
C ASP A 11 6.37 -17.77 4.83
N THR A 12 5.43 -17.80 3.89
CA THR A 12 5.61 -17.39 2.50
C THR A 12 5.45 -15.88 2.28
N LYS A 13 5.02 -15.12 3.29
CA LYS A 13 4.95 -13.65 3.20
C LYS A 13 6.38 -13.07 3.09
N PRO A 14 6.68 -12.27 2.04
CA PRO A 14 7.99 -11.65 1.90
C PRO A 14 8.38 -10.82 3.13
N GLU A 15 9.65 -10.89 3.51
CA GLU A 15 10.27 -10.18 4.64
C GLU A 15 9.70 -10.48 6.04
N LEU A 16 8.76 -11.41 6.17
CA LEU A 16 8.21 -11.80 7.47
C LEU A 16 9.06 -12.90 8.11
N SER A 17 9.55 -12.67 9.32
CA SER A 17 10.24 -13.67 10.12
C SER A 17 9.36 -14.21 11.24
N PHE A 18 9.69 -15.42 11.70
CA PHE A 18 9.05 -16.11 12.81
C PHE A 18 10.07 -16.32 13.92
N ASP A 19 9.66 -16.07 15.16
CA ASP A 19 10.48 -16.41 16.32
C ASP A 19 10.47 -17.91 16.63
N VAL A 20 11.26 -18.32 17.62
CA VAL A 20 11.37 -19.72 18.09
C VAL A 20 10.04 -20.32 18.57
N ASN A 21 9.06 -19.48 18.92
CA ASN A 21 7.73 -19.93 19.34
C ASN A 21 6.76 -20.08 18.16
N GLY A 22 7.15 -19.66 16.95
CA GLY A 22 6.30 -19.64 15.76
C GLY A 22 5.38 -18.41 15.69
N VAL A 23 5.78 -17.30 16.31
CA VAL A 23 5.06 -16.01 16.25
C VAL A 23 5.79 -15.09 15.29
N CYS A 24 5.03 -14.45 14.39
CA CYS A 24 5.61 -13.58 13.37
C CYS A 24 5.93 -12.17 13.89
N ASP A 25 6.82 -11.46 13.18
CA ASP A 25 7.28 -10.11 13.53
C ASP A 25 6.14 -9.12 13.77
N ALA A 26 5.09 -9.15 12.94
CA ALA A 26 3.93 -8.26 13.08
C ALA A 26 3.18 -8.48 14.42
N CYS A 27 3.07 -9.72 14.88
CA CYS A 27 2.45 -10.03 16.17
C CYS A 27 3.35 -9.62 17.33
N ASN A 28 4.66 -9.89 17.21
CA ASN A 28 5.65 -9.46 18.19
C ASN A 28 5.71 -7.94 18.31
N TYR A 29 5.55 -7.19 17.21
CA TYR A 29 5.44 -5.75 17.24
C TYR A 29 4.12 -5.29 17.88
N ALA A 30 2.97 -5.90 17.59
CA ALA A 30 1.72 -5.51 18.24
C ALA A 30 1.78 -5.65 19.77
N ASP A 31 2.44 -6.69 20.30
CA ASP A 31 2.66 -6.82 21.75
C ASP A 31 3.56 -5.68 22.30
N LYS A 32 4.57 -5.25 21.53
CA LYS A 32 5.42 -4.10 21.87
C LYS A 32 4.66 -2.78 21.78
N LYS A 33 3.78 -2.62 20.79
CA LYS A 33 2.97 -1.43 20.51
C LYS A 33 2.10 -1.02 21.70
N GLU A 34 1.63 -1.99 22.48
CA GLU A 34 0.88 -1.75 23.72
C GLU A 34 1.73 -1.19 24.87
N LYS A 35 3.06 -1.30 24.79
CA LYS A 35 4.01 -0.81 25.80
C LYS A 35 4.66 0.52 25.42
N ILE A 36 4.40 1.03 24.22
CA ILE A 36 4.96 2.30 23.74
C ILE A 36 4.34 3.46 24.52
N ASN A 37 5.20 4.37 25.00
CA ASN A 37 4.76 5.65 25.54
C ASN A 37 4.35 6.59 24.39
N TRP A 38 3.07 6.57 24.04
CA TRP A 38 2.54 7.37 22.94
C TRP A 38 2.56 8.88 23.19
N GLU A 39 2.50 9.32 24.45
CA GLU A 39 2.65 10.74 24.78
C GLU A 39 4.08 11.22 24.52
N GLN A 40 5.08 10.41 24.88
CA GLN A 40 6.47 10.71 24.52
C GLN A 40 6.64 10.77 23.00
N ARG A 41 6.11 9.79 22.26
CA ARG A 41 6.15 9.78 20.79
C ARG A 41 5.47 11.00 20.18
N LYS A 42 4.35 11.44 20.75
CA LYS A 42 3.65 12.65 20.31
C LYS A 42 4.48 13.92 20.57
N ASN A 43 5.19 13.99 21.68
CA ASN A 43 6.12 15.09 21.97
C ASN A 43 7.31 15.10 21.00
N GLU A 44 7.90 13.93 20.70
CA GLU A 44 8.97 13.78 19.68
C GLU A 44 8.48 14.30 18.32
N LEU A 45 7.25 13.97 17.91
CA LEU A 45 6.65 14.49 16.69
C LEU A 45 6.52 16.01 16.75
N HIS A 46 5.96 16.56 17.82
CA HIS A 46 5.81 18.01 17.98
C HIS A 46 7.15 18.74 17.83
N GLU A 47 8.21 18.26 18.48
CA GLU A 47 9.56 18.82 18.35
C GLU A 47 10.08 18.77 16.91
N ILE A 48 9.78 17.72 16.15
CA ILE A 48 10.14 17.62 14.73
C ILE A 48 9.35 18.66 13.93
N LEU A 49 8.03 18.69 14.09
CA LEU A 49 7.16 19.58 13.31
C LEU A 49 7.49 21.06 13.54
N GLU A 50 7.81 21.47 14.77
CA GLU A 50 8.20 22.86 15.07
C GLU A 50 9.54 23.28 14.45
N LYS A 51 10.42 22.32 14.12
CA LYS A 51 11.67 22.61 13.36
C LYS A 51 11.39 22.92 11.90
N TYR A 52 10.35 22.31 11.33
CA TYR A 52 10.02 22.44 9.91
C TYR A 52 8.91 23.47 9.62
N ARG A 53 8.18 23.92 10.65
CA ARG A 53 7.14 24.94 10.52
C ARG A 53 7.71 26.21 9.86
N ASN A 54 7.07 26.65 8.78
CA ASN A 54 7.39 27.86 8.06
C ASN A 54 6.86 29.08 8.84
N LYS A 55 7.71 29.61 9.73
CA LYS A 55 7.35 30.74 10.61
C LYS A 55 7.02 32.03 9.86
N GLU A 56 7.63 32.21 8.69
CA GLU A 56 7.41 33.37 7.80
C GLU A 56 6.10 33.27 7.00
N GLN A 57 5.41 32.12 7.06
CA GLN A 57 4.17 31.83 6.33
C GLN A 57 4.26 32.11 4.82
N THR A 58 5.45 31.91 4.24
CA THR A 58 5.73 32.14 2.81
C THR A 58 5.75 30.86 1.98
N ASN A 59 5.68 29.70 2.64
CA ASN A 59 5.62 28.39 2.00
C ASN A 59 4.81 27.40 2.86
N TYR A 60 4.59 26.20 2.34
CA TYR A 60 3.99 25.09 3.08
C TYR A 60 4.94 24.53 4.13
N ASP A 61 4.39 24.00 5.22
CA ASP A 61 5.18 23.42 6.31
C ASP A 61 5.68 22.01 5.96
N CYS A 62 4.91 21.26 5.17
CA CYS A 62 5.23 19.90 4.76
C CYS A 62 4.46 19.47 3.52
N VAL A 63 4.93 18.39 2.89
CA VAL A 63 4.20 17.63 1.88
C VAL A 63 3.54 16.41 2.52
N VAL A 64 2.27 16.18 2.20
CA VAL A 64 1.52 14.98 2.59
C VAL A 64 1.07 14.25 1.32
N PRO A 65 1.67 13.08 1.00
CA PRO A 65 1.19 12.22 -0.08
C PRO A 65 -0.21 11.69 0.24
N VAL A 66 -1.12 11.75 -0.73
CA VAL A 66 -2.51 11.30 -0.54
C VAL A 66 -3.00 10.44 -1.70
N SER A 67 -3.79 9.42 -1.40
CA SER A 67 -4.54 8.64 -2.42
C SER A 67 -6.03 8.97 -2.43
N GLY A 68 -6.53 9.61 -1.37
CA GLY A 68 -7.97 9.73 -1.09
C GLY A 68 -8.51 8.52 -0.32
N GLY A 69 -7.65 7.59 0.06
CA GLY A 69 -7.97 6.53 1.00
C GLY A 69 -8.11 7.05 2.43
N LYS A 70 -8.57 6.15 3.30
CA LYS A 70 -8.80 6.43 4.73
C LYS A 70 -7.53 6.91 5.42
N ASP A 71 -6.42 6.19 5.28
CA ASP A 71 -5.14 6.50 5.93
C ASP A 71 -4.64 7.90 5.55
N SER A 72 -4.59 8.21 4.25
CA SER A 72 -4.15 9.54 3.80
C SER A 72 -5.10 10.65 4.24
N SER A 73 -6.42 10.39 4.27
CA SER A 73 -7.40 11.37 4.77
C SER A 73 -7.19 11.66 6.25
N PHE A 74 -6.92 10.62 7.05
CA PHE A 74 -6.63 10.77 8.48
C PHE A 74 -5.30 11.48 8.69
N GLN A 75 -4.28 11.15 7.91
CA GLN A 75 -2.99 11.81 7.96
C GLN A 75 -3.13 13.31 7.68
N THR A 76 -3.84 13.70 6.61
CA THR A 76 -4.11 15.11 6.31
C THR A 76 -4.89 15.78 7.42
N TYR A 77 -5.93 15.14 7.95
CA TYR A 77 -6.69 15.63 9.09
C TYR A 77 -5.78 15.89 10.30
N TYR A 78 -4.96 14.91 10.69
CA TYR A 78 -4.12 15.00 11.87
C TYR A 78 -3.10 16.14 11.74
N ILE A 79 -2.40 16.22 10.60
CA ILE A 79 -1.41 17.27 10.36
C ILE A 79 -2.04 18.66 10.29
N LYS A 80 -3.19 18.82 9.62
CA LYS A 80 -3.85 20.11 9.46
C LYS A 80 -4.59 20.56 10.73
N LYS A 81 -5.37 19.68 11.35
CA LYS A 81 -6.31 20.02 12.43
C LYS A 81 -5.73 19.81 13.82
N GLU A 82 -5.00 18.71 14.03
CA GLU A 82 -4.45 18.40 15.37
C GLU A 82 -3.09 19.04 15.59
N CYS A 83 -2.21 19.04 14.57
CA CYS A 83 -0.89 19.66 14.67
C CYS A 83 -0.85 21.13 14.22
N GLY A 84 -1.89 21.60 13.52
CA GLY A 84 -2.01 22.98 13.07
C GLY A 84 -0.97 23.38 12.02
N LEU A 85 -0.49 22.45 11.19
CA LEU A 85 0.42 22.76 10.08
C LEU A 85 -0.38 23.16 8.84
N ASN A 86 0.30 23.77 7.88
CA ASN A 86 -0.17 24.05 6.53
C ASN A 86 0.47 23.07 5.51
N PRO A 87 -0.08 21.86 5.33
CA PRO A 87 0.44 20.88 4.38
C PRO A 87 0.04 21.21 2.95
N LEU A 88 0.94 20.95 2.00
CA LEU A 88 0.62 20.74 0.59
C LEU A 88 0.34 19.25 0.37
N VAL A 89 -0.89 18.89 -0.02
CA VAL A 89 -1.19 17.49 -0.31
C VAL A 89 -0.85 17.16 -1.77
N VAL A 90 -0.24 15.99 -2.01
CA VAL A 90 0.17 15.57 -3.35
C VAL A 90 -0.43 14.21 -3.67
N ASN A 91 -1.26 14.16 -4.71
CA ASN A 91 -1.85 12.94 -5.21
C ASN A 91 -1.16 12.50 -6.51
N PHE A 92 -0.73 11.24 -6.56
CA PHE A 92 -0.43 10.58 -7.83
C PHE A 92 -1.70 9.83 -8.26
N HIS A 93 -2.29 10.26 -9.37
CA HIS A 93 -3.57 9.77 -9.83
C HIS A 93 -3.39 8.41 -10.53
N PRO A 94 -4.00 7.33 -10.03
CA PRO A 94 -3.99 6.05 -10.74
C PRO A 94 -4.89 6.12 -11.98
N ARG A 95 -4.55 5.41 -13.05
CA ARG A 95 -5.31 5.53 -14.31
C ARG A 95 -6.76 5.02 -14.18
N ASP A 96 -6.99 4.07 -13.30
CA ASP A 96 -8.26 3.37 -13.05
C ASP A 96 -8.95 3.87 -11.77
N PHE A 97 -8.94 5.19 -11.56
CA PHE A 97 -9.52 5.82 -10.37
C PHE A 97 -11.04 5.61 -10.30
N THR A 98 -11.54 5.32 -9.10
CA THR A 98 -12.97 5.11 -8.87
C THR A 98 -13.70 6.41 -8.58
N GLU A 99 -15.02 6.41 -8.77
CA GLU A 99 -15.87 7.56 -8.40
C GLU A 99 -15.83 7.86 -6.89
N ILE A 100 -15.78 6.82 -6.04
CA ILE A 100 -15.72 7.00 -4.59
C ILE A 100 -14.34 7.53 -4.16
N GLY A 101 -13.26 7.09 -4.78
CA GLY A 101 -11.92 7.64 -4.61
C GLY A 101 -11.87 9.12 -4.96
N ARG A 102 -12.46 9.50 -6.09
CA ARG A 102 -12.62 10.90 -6.51
C ARG A 102 -13.38 11.72 -5.50
N LYS A 103 -14.54 11.25 -5.04
CA LYS A 103 -15.31 11.93 -3.99
C LYS A 103 -14.49 12.11 -2.71
N ASN A 104 -13.76 11.08 -2.28
CA ASN A 104 -12.95 11.15 -1.07
C ASN A 104 -11.75 12.09 -1.19
N ILE A 105 -11.14 12.23 -2.37
CA ILE A 105 -10.12 13.28 -2.62
C ILE A 105 -10.75 14.67 -2.47
N GLU A 106 -11.92 14.93 -3.03
CA GLU A 106 -12.57 16.24 -2.88
C GLU A 106 -12.91 16.54 -1.43
N VAL A 107 -13.47 15.56 -0.71
CA VAL A 107 -13.72 15.66 0.75
C VAL A 107 -12.42 15.94 1.53
N LEU A 108 -11.31 15.30 1.17
CA LEU A 108 -10.02 15.53 1.81
C LEU A 108 -9.57 17.00 1.66
N LYS A 109 -9.78 17.60 0.48
CA LYS A 109 -9.44 19.02 0.22
C LYS A 109 -10.25 19.98 1.10
N GLU A 110 -11.50 19.64 1.43
CA GLU A 110 -12.38 20.42 2.31
C GLU A 110 -11.86 20.54 3.75
N LEU A 111 -10.82 19.76 4.13
CA LEU A 111 -10.06 20.00 5.36
C LEU A 111 -9.32 21.36 5.37
N GLY A 112 -9.30 22.06 4.23
CA GLY A 112 -8.69 23.37 4.04
C GLY A 112 -7.22 23.24 3.67
N VAL A 113 -6.93 22.40 2.67
CA VAL A 113 -5.57 22.11 2.19
C VAL A 113 -5.48 22.29 0.68
N ASP A 114 -4.35 22.80 0.21
CA ASP A 114 -4.05 22.87 -1.22
C ASP A 114 -3.59 21.49 -1.72
N CYS A 115 -3.98 21.16 -2.95
CA CYS A 115 -3.74 19.84 -3.54
C CYS A 115 -3.11 19.95 -4.92
N ILE A 116 -2.00 19.26 -5.13
CA ILE A 116 -1.45 18.98 -6.46
C ILE A 116 -1.82 17.55 -6.84
N GLU A 117 -2.57 17.42 -7.92
CA GLU A 117 -2.87 16.13 -8.54
C GLU A 117 -2.00 15.92 -9.78
N PHE A 118 -1.30 14.80 -9.82
CA PHE A 118 -0.43 14.43 -10.92
C PHE A 118 -0.99 13.22 -11.66
N SER A 119 -1.33 13.41 -12.93
CA SER A 119 -1.70 12.32 -13.83
C SER A 119 -0.54 11.99 -14.76
N ALA A 120 -0.02 10.78 -14.68
CA ALA A 120 1.00 10.31 -15.61
C ALA A 120 0.42 10.17 -17.03
N ASN A 121 1.29 10.20 -18.05
CA ASN A 121 0.89 9.93 -19.43
C ASN A 121 0.16 8.57 -19.52
N PRO A 122 -1.14 8.55 -19.87
CA PRO A 122 -1.95 7.34 -19.78
C PRO A 122 -1.50 6.25 -20.76
N VAL A 123 -0.88 6.63 -21.89
CA VAL A 123 -0.35 5.69 -22.87
C VAL A 123 0.86 4.95 -22.30
N THR A 124 1.80 5.69 -21.71
CA THR A 124 3.00 5.11 -21.07
C THR A 124 2.63 4.31 -19.83
N TYR A 125 1.75 4.85 -18.98
CA TYR A 125 1.27 4.17 -17.78
C TYR A 125 0.66 2.81 -18.14
N LYS A 126 -0.20 2.76 -19.15
CA LYS A 126 -0.84 1.52 -19.61
C LYS A 126 0.18 0.48 -20.08
N LYS A 127 1.21 0.90 -20.83
CA LYS A 127 2.31 0.01 -21.25
C LYS A 127 3.12 -0.52 -20.06
N LEU A 128 3.47 0.34 -19.11
CA LEU A 128 4.18 -0.05 -17.88
C LEU A 128 3.34 -1.01 -17.03
N SER A 129 2.05 -0.75 -16.91
CA SER A 129 1.12 -1.59 -16.16
C SER A 129 0.96 -2.97 -16.82
N LYS A 130 0.90 -3.03 -18.16
CA LYS A 130 0.89 -4.30 -18.90
C LYS A 130 2.19 -5.07 -18.69
N PHE A 131 3.33 -4.39 -18.77
CA PHE A 131 4.63 -4.99 -18.46
C PHE A 131 4.68 -5.53 -17.03
N GLY A 132 4.21 -4.74 -16.05
CA GLY A 132 4.13 -5.15 -14.64
C GLY A 132 3.28 -6.42 -14.47
N LEU A 133 2.12 -6.49 -15.13
CA LEU A 133 1.28 -7.68 -15.11
C LEU A 133 1.96 -8.90 -15.73
N THR A 134 2.51 -8.78 -16.94
CA THR A 134 3.02 -9.95 -17.69
C THR A 134 4.39 -10.43 -17.22
N GLU A 135 5.26 -9.52 -16.79
CA GLU A 135 6.64 -9.84 -16.40
C GLU A 135 6.84 -9.91 -14.90
N LEU A 136 6.08 -9.16 -14.11
CA LEU A 136 6.24 -9.09 -12.65
C LEU A 136 5.05 -9.72 -11.89
N GLY A 137 3.92 -9.95 -12.56
CA GLY A 137 2.67 -10.39 -11.93
C GLY A 137 2.07 -9.30 -11.05
N ASP A 138 2.24 -8.03 -11.41
CA ASP A 138 1.75 -6.87 -10.68
C ASP A 138 1.42 -5.71 -11.62
N SER A 139 0.12 -5.53 -11.91
CA SER A 139 -0.36 -4.45 -12.76
C SER A 139 -0.22 -3.06 -12.12
N ALA A 140 -0.08 -2.97 -10.80
CA ALA A 140 0.03 -1.70 -10.08
C ALA A 140 1.46 -1.13 -10.08
N TRP A 141 2.44 -1.84 -10.66
CA TRP A 141 3.85 -1.44 -10.68
C TRP A 141 4.17 0.04 -11.06
N PRO A 142 3.54 0.68 -12.06
CA PRO A 142 3.75 2.11 -12.29
C PRO A 142 3.16 3.01 -11.20
N GLU A 143 2.05 2.61 -10.57
CA GLU A 143 1.38 3.34 -9.49
C GLU A 143 2.28 3.44 -8.27
N HIS A 144 2.69 2.26 -7.85
CA HIS A 144 3.76 1.93 -6.96
C HIS A 144 4.96 2.90 -7.07
N ILE A 145 5.61 2.99 -8.24
CA ILE A 145 6.73 3.91 -8.41
C ILE A 145 6.30 5.39 -8.30
N GLY A 146 5.20 5.75 -8.94
CA GLY A 146 4.70 7.13 -9.00
C GLY A 146 4.34 7.71 -7.62
N LEU A 147 3.67 6.91 -6.77
CA LEU A 147 3.23 7.29 -5.42
C LEU A 147 4.39 7.74 -4.52
N PHE A 148 5.58 7.16 -4.69
CA PHE A 148 6.75 7.49 -3.88
C PHE A 148 7.64 8.53 -4.56
N THR A 149 7.56 8.67 -5.88
CA THR A 149 8.43 9.56 -6.65
C THR A 149 7.86 10.97 -6.74
N ILE A 150 6.57 11.10 -7.07
CA ILE A 150 5.98 12.41 -7.35
C ILE A 150 5.93 13.33 -6.11
N PRO A 151 5.54 12.87 -4.92
CA PRO A 151 5.56 13.74 -3.75
C PRO A 151 6.95 14.29 -3.43
N VAL A 152 7.99 13.49 -3.63
CA VAL A 152 9.38 13.91 -3.40
C VAL A 152 9.83 14.90 -4.48
N LYS A 153 9.43 14.70 -5.75
CA LYS A 153 9.66 15.71 -6.81
C LYS A 153 9.00 17.04 -6.51
N ILE A 154 7.76 17.03 -6.02
CA ILE A 154 7.05 18.25 -5.63
C ILE A 154 7.75 18.90 -4.44
N ALA A 155 8.17 18.13 -3.45
CA ALA A 155 8.95 18.64 -2.32
C ALA A 155 10.25 19.33 -2.77
N VAL A 156 11.00 18.74 -3.71
CA VAL A 156 12.19 19.38 -4.32
C VAL A 156 11.81 20.66 -5.05
N ALA A 157 10.82 20.61 -5.94
CA ALA A 157 10.43 21.74 -6.79
C ALA A 157 9.91 22.95 -5.99
N TYR A 158 9.16 22.69 -4.92
CA TYR A 158 8.60 23.71 -4.03
C TYR A 158 9.52 24.02 -2.82
N LYS A 159 10.68 23.34 -2.74
CA LYS A 159 11.66 23.47 -1.65
C LYS A 159 11.03 23.26 -0.26
N ILE A 160 10.18 22.24 -0.14
CA ILE A 160 9.51 21.85 1.11
C ILE A 160 10.31 20.69 1.73
N PRO A 161 11.00 20.89 2.86
CA PRO A 161 11.98 19.92 3.38
C PRO A 161 11.35 18.76 4.15
N LEU A 162 10.07 18.81 4.53
CA LEU A 162 9.42 17.74 5.30
C LEU A 162 8.38 17.00 4.45
N LEU A 163 8.51 15.68 4.33
CA LEU A 163 7.45 14.78 3.90
C LEU A 163 6.94 13.98 5.09
N ILE A 164 5.62 13.88 5.20
CA ILE A 164 4.97 13.03 6.17
C ILE A 164 4.31 11.90 5.39
N TRP A 165 4.59 10.66 5.76
CA TRP A 165 3.97 9.45 5.23
C TRP A 165 3.02 8.87 6.27
N GLY A 166 2.15 7.95 5.86
CA GLY A 166 1.16 7.32 6.74
C GLY A 166 1.78 6.34 7.75
N GLU A 167 1.29 5.11 7.74
CA GLU A 167 1.86 4.01 8.50
C GLU A 167 3.23 3.58 7.98
N ASN A 168 4.01 2.93 8.84
CA ASN A 168 5.17 2.15 8.42
C ASN A 168 4.69 0.71 8.15
N PRO A 169 4.70 0.23 6.89
CA PRO A 169 4.21 -1.11 6.57
C PRO A 169 4.97 -2.22 7.31
N GLN A 170 6.27 -2.04 7.60
CA GLN A 170 7.07 -3.07 8.26
C GLN A 170 6.74 -3.19 9.75
N LEU A 171 6.14 -2.15 10.34
CA LEU A 171 5.55 -2.22 11.67
C LEU A 171 4.19 -2.92 11.65
N GLU A 172 3.30 -2.53 10.74
CA GLU A 172 1.91 -3.00 10.75
C GLU A 172 1.74 -4.40 10.16
N TYR A 173 2.53 -4.77 9.15
CA TYR A 173 2.44 -6.03 8.42
C TYR A 173 3.63 -6.97 8.66
N GLY A 174 4.67 -6.50 9.33
CA GLY A 174 5.89 -7.25 9.65
C GLY A 174 6.99 -7.05 8.62
N GLY A 175 8.23 -6.98 9.12
CA GLY A 175 9.44 -6.78 8.35
C GLY A 175 10.67 -6.76 9.27
N PRO A 176 11.89 -6.58 8.74
CA PRO A 176 13.11 -6.68 9.52
C PRO A 176 13.14 -5.67 10.68
N ALA A 177 13.51 -6.13 11.88
CA ALA A 177 13.41 -5.33 13.10
C ALA A 177 14.09 -3.95 12.99
N ALA A 178 15.29 -3.89 12.39
CA ALA A 178 16.05 -2.65 12.21
C ALA A 178 15.33 -1.61 11.33
N VAL A 179 14.59 -2.08 10.32
CA VAL A 179 13.80 -1.25 9.39
C VAL A 179 12.53 -0.78 10.08
N SER A 180 11.88 -1.69 10.80
CA SER A 180 10.63 -1.46 11.50
C SER A 180 10.78 -0.40 12.62
N SER A 181 11.96 -0.28 13.24
CA SER A 181 12.21 0.70 14.31
C SER A 181 12.55 2.12 13.82
N SER A 182 12.70 2.34 12.52
CA SER A 182 12.98 3.67 11.97
C SER A 182 11.71 4.51 11.87
N GLN A 183 11.82 5.78 12.25
CA GLN A 183 10.78 6.78 11.99
C GLN A 183 10.90 7.40 10.60
N TYR A 184 12.01 7.17 9.90
CA TYR A 184 12.33 7.81 8.63
C TYR A 184 11.98 6.92 7.43
N LEU A 185 11.48 7.57 6.39
CA LEU A 185 11.38 7.03 5.04
C LEU A 185 12.40 7.78 4.18
N ASP A 186 13.57 7.18 4.00
CA ASP A 186 14.60 7.67 3.09
C ASP A 186 14.60 6.88 1.77
N LYS A 187 15.47 7.28 0.83
CA LYS A 187 15.58 6.64 -0.47
C LYS A 187 15.96 5.16 -0.36
N GLU A 188 16.86 4.80 0.56
CA GLU A 188 17.28 3.42 0.76
C GLU A 188 16.11 2.55 1.25
N TRP A 189 15.34 3.06 2.21
CA TRP A 189 14.11 2.43 2.67
C TRP A 189 13.14 2.21 1.50
N ASN A 190 12.92 3.24 0.68
CA ASN A 190 12.01 3.16 -0.45
C ASN A 190 12.46 2.11 -1.50
N GLU A 191 13.75 2.09 -1.83
CA GLU A 191 14.29 1.14 -2.82
C GLU A 191 14.23 -0.32 -2.35
N LYS A 192 14.42 -0.56 -1.05
CA LYS A 192 14.45 -1.93 -0.48
C LYS A 192 13.08 -2.43 -0.03
N HIS A 193 12.26 -1.56 0.57
CA HIS A 193 11.04 -1.95 1.29
C HIS A 193 9.77 -1.31 0.74
N GLY A 194 9.87 -0.31 -0.14
CA GLY A 194 8.73 0.43 -0.71
C GLY A 194 7.77 -0.41 -1.57
N GLY A 195 8.05 -1.69 -1.82
CA GLY A 195 7.13 -2.61 -2.52
C GLY A 195 7.32 -2.69 -4.04
N TYR A 196 8.41 -2.17 -4.59
CA TYR A 196 8.53 -1.84 -6.02
C TYR A 196 9.50 -2.68 -6.83
N PHE A 197 10.07 -3.71 -6.21
CA PHE A 197 11.14 -4.52 -6.80
C PHE A 197 12.26 -3.64 -7.37
N LEU A 198 12.50 -2.42 -6.84
CA LEU A 198 13.51 -1.49 -7.39
C LEU A 198 14.93 -2.02 -7.23
N ASP A 199 15.13 -2.97 -6.32
CA ASP A 199 16.33 -3.79 -6.22
C ASP A 199 16.55 -4.70 -7.46
N LYS A 200 15.48 -5.03 -8.19
CA LYS A 200 15.49 -5.94 -9.36
C LYS A 200 15.21 -5.24 -10.69
N ILE A 201 14.22 -4.35 -10.72
CA ILE A 201 13.73 -3.67 -11.92
C ILE A 201 13.40 -2.21 -11.63
N LYS A 202 14.16 -1.32 -12.28
CA LYS A 202 14.05 0.13 -12.15
C LYS A 202 13.40 0.76 -13.40
N PRO A 203 12.85 1.97 -13.30
CA PRO A 203 12.36 2.72 -14.46
C PRO A 203 13.38 2.80 -15.60
N GLU A 204 14.68 2.94 -15.30
CA GLU A 204 15.76 3.00 -16.29
C GLU A 204 15.88 1.71 -17.11
N ASN A 205 15.49 0.55 -16.54
CA ASN A 205 15.51 -0.71 -17.27
C ASN A 205 14.45 -0.76 -18.37
N MET A 206 13.39 0.05 -18.27
CA MET A 206 12.32 0.10 -19.27
C MET A 206 12.81 0.59 -20.64
N LEU A 207 13.96 1.29 -20.69
CA LEU A 207 14.60 1.65 -21.96
C LEU A 207 14.92 0.41 -22.82
N LYS A 208 15.24 -0.73 -22.19
CA LYS A 208 15.50 -2.02 -22.88
C LYS A 208 14.23 -2.64 -23.47
N TYR A 209 13.07 -2.22 -22.97
CA TYR A 209 11.74 -2.69 -23.38
C TYR A 209 11.04 -1.70 -24.32
N GLY A 210 11.79 -0.79 -24.95
CA GLY A 210 11.27 0.12 -25.98
C GLY A 210 10.55 1.35 -25.44
N PHE A 211 10.72 1.68 -24.16
CA PHE A 211 10.22 2.93 -23.59
C PHE A 211 11.20 4.08 -23.86
N GLU A 212 10.67 5.28 -24.15
CA GLU A 212 11.49 6.47 -24.33
C GLU A 212 11.76 7.15 -22.99
N LYS A 213 12.99 7.65 -22.77
CA LYS A 213 13.37 8.31 -21.51
C LYS A 213 12.43 9.47 -21.14
N LYS A 214 11.98 10.26 -22.11
CA LYS A 214 11.05 11.39 -21.89
C LYS A 214 9.69 10.94 -21.32
N ASP A 215 9.25 9.74 -21.64
CA ASP A 215 7.97 9.21 -21.19
C ASP A 215 8.05 8.66 -19.75
N LEU A 216 9.27 8.35 -19.32
CA LEU A 216 9.57 7.79 -18.00
C LEU A 216 9.91 8.86 -16.94
N LEU A 217 9.98 10.14 -17.34
CA LEU A 217 10.33 11.24 -16.44
C LEU A 217 9.55 11.25 -15.12
N PRO A 218 8.24 10.95 -15.06
CA PRO A 218 7.51 10.91 -13.79
C PRO A 218 8.02 9.87 -12.79
N TYR A 219 8.68 8.82 -13.28
CA TYR A 219 9.06 7.64 -12.50
C TYR A 219 10.53 7.66 -12.05
N PHE A 220 11.37 8.54 -12.60
CA PHE A 220 12.74 8.69 -12.12
C PHE A 220 12.78 9.46 -10.80
N TYR A 221 13.23 8.83 -9.72
CA TYR A 221 13.37 9.48 -8.42
C TYR A 221 14.36 10.66 -8.48
N PRO A 222 14.16 11.74 -7.70
CA PRO A 222 15.15 12.82 -7.59
C PRO A 222 16.54 12.32 -7.21
N THR A 223 17.57 13.02 -7.65
CA THR A 223 18.95 12.63 -7.32
C THR A 223 19.27 12.94 -5.85
N ASP A 224 20.31 12.30 -5.33
CA ASP A 224 20.74 12.52 -3.94
C ASP A 224 21.19 13.97 -3.74
N GLU A 225 21.78 14.61 -4.75
CA GLU A 225 22.16 16.02 -4.71
C GLU A 225 20.92 16.93 -4.60
N GLU A 226 19.88 16.67 -5.39
CA GLU A 226 18.63 17.44 -5.33
C GLU A 226 17.99 17.35 -3.93
N ILE A 227 17.90 16.13 -3.39
CA ILE A 227 17.33 15.87 -2.05
C ILE A 227 18.17 16.54 -0.95
N LYS A 228 19.50 16.37 -0.99
CA LYS A 228 20.42 16.94 0.02
C LYS A 228 20.44 18.47 -0.02
N SER A 229 20.33 19.08 -1.21
CA SER A 229 20.34 20.53 -1.35
C SER A 229 19.19 21.23 -0.62
N ILE A 230 18.05 20.55 -0.48
CA ILE A 230 16.87 21.04 0.23
C ILE A 230 16.83 20.53 1.69
N GLY A 231 17.53 19.43 1.99
CA GLY A 231 17.48 18.77 3.29
C GLY A 231 16.18 17.98 3.49
N ILE A 232 15.68 17.36 2.42
CA ILE A 232 14.41 16.62 2.46
C ILE A 232 14.49 15.46 3.45
N THR A 233 13.50 15.40 4.34
CA THR A 233 13.33 14.36 5.36
C THR A 233 11.91 13.80 5.27
N GLY A 234 11.80 12.49 5.08
CA GLY A 234 10.53 11.76 5.14
C GLY A 234 10.34 11.09 6.50
N ILE A 235 9.18 11.27 7.14
CA ILE A 235 8.84 10.58 8.39
C ILE A 235 7.56 9.76 8.27
N PHE A 236 7.47 8.63 8.97
CA PHE A 236 6.23 7.87 9.11
C PHE A 236 5.41 8.39 10.28
N LEU A 237 4.21 8.90 10.03
CA LEU A 237 3.32 9.37 11.08
C LEU A 237 2.96 8.22 12.04
N GLY A 238 2.78 7.00 11.53
CA GLY A 238 2.46 5.81 12.33
C GLY A 238 3.54 5.37 13.34
N TYR A 239 4.74 5.95 13.28
CA TYR A 239 5.74 5.78 14.33
C TYR A 239 5.40 6.60 15.58
N PHE A 240 4.79 7.77 15.39
CA PHE A 240 4.55 8.75 16.45
C PHE A 240 3.17 8.63 17.10
N ILE A 241 2.20 8.11 16.35
CA ILE A 241 0.82 7.93 16.82
C ILE A 241 0.43 6.46 16.76
N LYS A 242 -0.41 6.02 17.69
CA LYS A 242 -0.89 4.64 17.70
C LYS A 242 -1.77 4.41 16.48
N TRP A 243 -1.20 3.83 15.43
CA TRP A 243 -1.90 3.59 14.17
C TRP A 243 -3.02 2.56 14.37
N ASP A 244 -4.24 2.89 13.96
CA ASP A 244 -5.40 2.03 14.11
C ASP A 244 -6.46 2.38 13.06
N ALA A 245 -6.51 1.58 12.01
CA ALA A 245 -7.36 1.81 10.84
C ALA A 245 -8.82 2.09 11.21
N ARG A 246 -9.42 1.35 12.16
CA ARG A 246 -10.84 1.55 12.50
C ARG A 246 -11.09 2.85 13.26
N LYS A 247 -10.20 3.25 14.17
CA LYS A 247 -10.31 4.54 14.87
C LYS A 247 -10.12 5.73 13.92
N GLN A 248 -9.19 5.59 12.99
CA GLN A 248 -8.96 6.61 11.97
C GLN A 248 -10.17 6.75 11.06
N LEU A 249 -10.79 5.62 10.67
CA LEU A 249 -12.04 5.61 9.90
C LEU A 249 -13.14 6.40 10.64
N GLU A 250 -13.32 6.16 11.93
CA GLU A 250 -14.31 6.88 12.75
C GLU A 250 -14.08 8.39 12.74
N ILE A 251 -12.82 8.84 12.69
CA ILE A 251 -12.47 10.27 12.61
C ILE A 251 -12.81 10.80 11.22
N VAL A 252 -12.27 10.21 10.14
CA VAL A 252 -12.44 10.76 8.80
C VAL A 252 -13.89 10.71 8.31
N LYS A 253 -14.69 9.75 8.77
CA LYS A 253 -16.14 9.71 8.49
C LYS A 253 -16.88 10.93 9.05
N LYS A 254 -16.45 11.49 10.18
CA LYS A 254 -17.02 12.75 10.73
C LYS A 254 -16.71 13.95 9.84
N HIS A 255 -15.72 13.82 8.96
CA HIS A 255 -15.30 14.82 7.98
C HIS A 255 -15.73 14.46 6.56
N GLY A 256 -16.73 13.58 6.38
CA GLY A 256 -17.33 13.32 5.07
C GLY A 256 -16.74 12.15 4.27
N PHE A 257 -15.77 11.40 4.83
CA PHE A 257 -15.19 10.25 4.12
C PHE A 257 -16.24 9.18 3.81
N ASN A 258 -16.30 8.76 2.56
CA ASN A 258 -17.26 7.77 2.06
C ASN A 258 -16.67 6.37 2.07
N VAL A 259 -17.52 5.40 2.40
CA VAL A 259 -17.23 3.96 2.33
C VAL A 259 -18.18 3.29 1.35
N LEU A 260 -17.87 2.07 0.92
CA LEU A 260 -18.80 1.28 0.11
C LEU A 260 -19.98 0.79 0.96
N ASP A 261 -21.16 0.64 0.34
CA ASP A 261 -22.32 0.04 1.00
C ASP A 261 -22.15 -1.47 1.25
N THR A 262 -21.29 -2.11 0.44
CA THR A 262 -20.95 -3.53 0.53
C THR A 262 -19.45 -3.72 0.76
N ASN A 263 -19.04 -4.94 1.10
CA ASN A 263 -17.62 -5.28 1.20
C ASN A 263 -16.92 -5.08 -0.15
N ASN A 264 -15.64 -4.70 -0.08
CA ASN A 264 -14.76 -4.69 -1.25
C ASN A 264 -14.38 -6.13 -1.64
N GLU A 265 -14.10 -6.39 -2.92
CA GLU A 265 -13.70 -7.73 -3.35
C GLU A 265 -12.38 -8.16 -2.69
N GLY A 266 -12.23 -9.45 -2.41
CA GLY A 266 -11.04 -9.98 -1.75
C GLY A 266 -10.95 -9.74 -0.25
N THR A 267 -11.93 -9.07 0.38
CA THR A 267 -11.92 -8.82 1.83
C THR A 267 -13.33 -8.64 2.43
N TYR A 268 -13.40 -8.59 3.77
CA TYR A 268 -14.65 -8.40 4.54
C TYR A 268 -14.88 -6.94 4.98
N THR A 269 -14.02 -6.01 4.56
CA THR A 269 -14.10 -4.58 4.87
C THR A 269 -14.66 -3.79 3.68
N ASN A 270 -15.20 -2.60 3.94
CA ASN A 270 -15.80 -1.72 2.92
C ASN A 270 -15.15 -0.33 2.82
N TYR A 271 -14.02 -0.13 3.51
CA TYR A 271 -13.41 1.19 3.71
C TYR A 271 -11.94 1.31 3.26
N GLU A 272 -11.32 0.21 2.85
CA GLU A 272 -9.92 0.17 2.40
C GLU A 272 -9.81 0.03 0.89
N ASN A 273 -8.77 0.66 0.32
CA ASN A 273 -8.41 0.60 -1.10
C ASN A 273 -9.61 0.90 -2.02
N LEU A 274 -10.29 2.01 -1.75
CA LEU A 274 -11.48 2.40 -2.48
C LEU A 274 -11.18 3.20 -3.74
N ASP A 275 -9.95 3.68 -3.86
CA ASP A 275 -9.50 4.66 -4.84
C ASP A 275 -9.20 4.06 -6.22
N THR A 276 -8.81 2.81 -6.31
CA THR A 276 -8.47 2.12 -7.57
C THR A 276 -9.42 0.97 -7.88
N LYS A 277 -9.77 0.79 -9.15
CA LYS A 277 -10.61 -0.32 -9.62
C LYS A 277 -9.88 -1.65 -9.52
N HIS A 278 -8.59 -1.67 -9.83
CA HIS A 278 -7.82 -2.91 -10.06
C HIS A 278 -7.08 -3.44 -8.83
N VAL A 279 -7.18 -2.79 -7.66
CA VAL A 279 -6.47 -3.24 -6.44
C VAL A 279 -6.80 -4.67 -6.02
N SER A 280 -8.06 -5.10 -6.18
CA SER A 280 -8.45 -6.48 -5.86
C SER A 280 -7.73 -7.49 -6.76
N MET A 281 -7.38 -7.10 -7.99
CA MET A 281 -6.59 -7.94 -8.91
C MET A 281 -5.13 -8.00 -8.49
N HIS A 282 -4.54 -6.87 -8.06
CA HIS A 282 -3.22 -6.86 -7.44
C HIS A 282 -3.16 -7.80 -6.20
N ASP A 283 -4.15 -7.71 -5.32
CA ASP A 283 -4.25 -8.58 -4.13
C ASP A 283 -4.48 -10.06 -4.49
N TYR A 284 -5.14 -10.36 -5.62
CA TYR A 284 -5.27 -11.72 -6.13
C TYR A 284 -3.92 -12.28 -6.61
N PHE A 285 -3.11 -11.49 -7.33
CA PHE A 285 -1.75 -11.93 -7.70
C PHE A 285 -0.83 -12.13 -6.49
N LYS A 286 -1.00 -11.32 -5.43
CA LYS A 286 -0.33 -11.55 -4.13
C LYS A 286 -0.72 -12.91 -3.56
N PHE A 287 -2.01 -13.28 -3.62
CA PHE A 287 -2.49 -14.60 -3.19
C PHE A 287 -1.88 -15.74 -4.02
N LEU A 288 -1.84 -15.62 -5.35
CA LEU A 288 -1.24 -16.64 -6.21
C LEU A 288 0.25 -16.89 -5.89
N LYS A 289 1.00 -15.84 -5.57
CA LYS A 289 2.44 -15.94 -5.27
C LYS A 289 2.73 -16.45 -3.87
N PHE A 290 1.95 -16.00 -2.88
CA PHE A 290 2.32 -16.13 -1.47
C PHE A 290 1.27 -16.82 -0.60
N GLY A 291 0.12 -17.22 -1.15
CA GLY A 291 -0.94 -17.93 -0.41
C GLY A 291 -1.76 -17.06 0.54
N TYR A 292 -1.63 -15.73 0.48
CA TYR A 292 -2.41 -14.76 1.25
C TYR A 292 -2.73 -13.51 0.43
N GLY A 293 -3.84 -12.86 0.75
CA GLY A 293 -4.40 -11.67 0.11
C GLY A 293 -4.90 -10.66 1.15
N ARG A 294 -5.77 -9.75 0.72
CA ARG A 294 -6.27 -8.63 1.54
C ARG A 294 -7.08 -9.06 2.76
N ALA A 295 -7.90 -10.10 2.63
CA ALA A 295 -8.65 -10.64 3.78
C ALA A 295 -7.71 -11.09 4.91
N THR A 296 -6.59 -11.76 4.58
CA THR A 296 -5.59 -12.15 5.58
C THR A 296 -4.94 -10.94 6.23
N ASP A 297 -4.58 -9.91 5.47
CA ASP A 297 -4.00 -8.67 6.01
C ASP A 297 -4.94 -8.03 7.05
N HIS A 298 -6.22 -7.86 6.70
CA HIS A 298 -7.22 -7.25 7.59
C HIS A 298 -7.53 -8.14 8.81
N ALA A 299 -7.72 -9.45 8.61
CA ALA A 299 -7.98 -10.38 9.70
C ALA A 299 -6.83 -10.38 10.69
N CYS A 300 -5.58 -10.37 10.20
CA CYS A 300 -4.40 -10.28 11.04
C CYS A 300 -4.35 -8.98 11.87
N ILE A 301 -4.67 -7.82 11.28
CA ILE A 301 -4.76 -6.54 12.00
C ILE A 301 -5.84 -6.59 13.08
N ASP A 302 -7.03 -7.11 12.74
CA ASP A 302 -8.16 -7.19 13.67
C ASP A 302 -7.91 -8.18 14.81
N ILE A 303 -7.22 -9.31 14.55
CA ILE A 303 -6.79 -10.26 15.59
C ILE A 303 -5.81 -9.58 16.56
N ARG A 304 -4.79 -8.88 16.04
CA ARG A 304 -3.81 -8.16 16.87
C ARG A 304 -4.46 -7.06 17.71
N ASN A 305 -5.49 -6.41 17.17
CA ASN A 305 -6.30 -5.42 17.88
C ASN A 305 -7.43 -6.01 18.74
N LYS A 306 -7.48 -7.35 18.92
CA LYS A 306 -8.48 -8.05 19.74
C LYS A 306 -9.93 -7.86 19.30
N ARG A 307 -10.15 -7.58 18.01
CA ARG A 307 -11.49 -7.43 17.40
C ARG A 307 -12.02 -8.72 16.80
N LEU A 308 -11.13 -9.64 16.49
CA LEU A 308 -11.45 -10.98 16.00
C LEU A 308 -10.66 -12.00 16.81
N ARG A 309 -11.28 -13.13 17.10
CA ARG A 309 -10.51 -14.32 17.45
C ARG A 309 -9.86 -14.89 16.18
N ARG A 310 -8.81 -15.69 16.37
CA ARG A 310 -8.05 -16.28 15.25
C ARG A 310 -8.89 -17.22 14.40
N ASP A 311 -9.77 -18.02 15.02
CA ASP A 311 -10.72 -18.92 14.36
C ASP A 311 -11.73 -18.13 13.50
N GLU A 312 -12.28 -17.04 14.02
CA GLU A 312 -13.20 -16.17 13.27
C GLU A 312 -12.51 -15.52 12.07
N GLY A 313 -11.28 -15.05 12.26
CA GLY A 313 -10.46 -14.51 11.18
C GLY A 313 -10.20 -15.54 10.09
N LEU A 314 -9.93 -16.80 10.45
CA LEU A 314 -9.68 -17.87 9.49
C LEU A 314 -10.91 -18.15 8.61
N GLU A 315 -12.10 -18.15 9.19
CA GLU A 315 -13.35 -18.33 8.43
C GLU A 315 -13.62 -17.17 7.48
N LEU A 316 -13.31 -15.92 7.87
CA LEU A 316 -13.36 -14.77 6.97
C LEU A 316 -12.36 -14.90 5.82
N VAL A 317 -11.12 -15.31 6.10
CA VAL A 317 -10.09 -15.53 5.07
C VAL A 317 -10.55 -16.56 4.06
N LYS A 318 -11.03 -17.73 4.50
CA LYS A 318 -11.56 -18.77 3.59
C LYS A 318 -12.73 -18.27 2.74
N LYS A 319 -13.56 -17.38 3.29
CA LYS A 319 -14.75 -16.86 2.61
C LYS A 319 -14.42 -15.83 1.52
N PHE A 320 -13.48 -14.93 1.77
CA PHE A 320 -13.26 -13.74 0.93
C PHE A 320 -12.00 -13.80 0.07
N GLU A 321 -10.98 -14.54 0.49
CA GLU A 321 -9.68 -14.57 -0.19
C GLU A 321 -9.64 -15.57 -1.34
N GLY A 322 -8.75 -15.34 -2.30
CA GLY A 322 -8.38 -16.33 -3.32
C GLY A 322 -9.37 -16.50 -4.47
N LYS A 323 -10.33 -15.59 -4.57
CA LYS A 323 -11.30 -15.54 -5.67
C LYS A 323 -10.86 -14.54 -6.72
N ILE A 324 -11.00 -14.89 -7.99
CA ILE A 324 -10.79 -13.94 -9.09
C ILE A 324 -11.80 -12.79 -8.95
N PRO A 325 -11.34 -11.53 -8.79
CA PRO A 325 -12.24 -10.38 -8.69
C PRO A 325 -13.10 -10.26 -9.95
N LYS A 326 -14.40 -10.00 -9.78
CA LYS A 326 -15.37 -9.97 -10.88
C LYS A 326 -15.89 -8.56 -11.18
N LYS A 327 -15.89 -7.63 -10.22
CA LYS A 327 -16.51 -6.30 -10.35
C LYS A 327 -15.99 -5.52 -11.56
N TYR A 328 -14.67 -5.52 -11.77
CA TYR A 328 -14.01 -4.82 -12.88
C TYR A 328 -13.29 -5.77 -13.84
N TYR A 329 -13.65 -7.07 -13.84
CA TYR A 329 -12.90 -8.09 -14.57
C TYR A 329 -12.85 -7.84 -16.09
N ASN A 330 -13.99 -7.52 -16.70
CA ASN A 330 -14.06 -7.27 -18.13
C ASN A 330 -13.32 -5.98 -18.53
N GLU A 331 -13.43 -4.93 -17.71
CA GLU A 331 -12.67 -3.69 -17.89
C GLU A 331 -11.16 -3.96 -17.83
N PHE A 332 -10.73 -4.75 -16.83
CA PHE A 332 -9.34 -5.16 -16.68
C PHE A 332 -8.84 -5.92 -17.93
N LEU A 333 -9.57 -6.96 -18.39
CA LEU A 333 -9.18 -7.71 -19.58
C LEU A 333 -9.09 -6.81 -20.83
N GLN A 334 -10.06 -5.93 -21.04
CA GLN A 334 -10.06 -4.97 -22.13
C GLN A 334 -8.87 -4.00 -22.05
N ASP A 335 -8.56 -3.53 -20.84
CA ASP A 335 -7.45 -2.64 -20.60
C ASP A 335 -6.12 -3.28 -20.97
N TYR A 336 -5.86 -4.51 -20.57
CA TYR A 336 -4.61 -5.18 -20.91
C TYR A 336 -4.63 -5.84 -22.30
N SER A 337 -5.77 -5.78 -22.99
CA SER A 337 -6.03 -6.46 -24.27
C SER A 337 -5.72 -7.95 -24.15
N LEU A 338 -6.38 -8.58 -23.17
CA LEU A 338 -6.27 -10.00 -22.84
C LEU A 338 -7.61 -10.69 -23.06
N THR A 339 -7.56 -11.92 -23.56
CA THR A 339 -8.63 -12.90 -23.41
C THR A 339 -8.60 -13.49 -21.99
N GLU A 340 -9.71 -14.10 -21.55
CA GLU A 340 -9.74 -14.84 -20.29
C GLU A 340 -8.66 -15.95 -20.27
N LYS A 341 -8.45 -16.63 -21.40
CA LYS A 341 -7.42 -17.66 -21.53
C LYS A 341 -6.01 -17.11 -21.27
N GLU A 342 -5.64 -16.02 -21.93
CA GLU A 342 -4.32 -15.38 -21.73
C GLU A 342 -4.16 -14.88 -20.30
N PHE A 343 -5.22 -14.34 -19.69
CA PHE A 343 -5.20 -13.96 -18.29
C PHE A 343 -4.94 -15.16 -17.36
N LEU A 344 -5.60 -16.29 -17.60
CA LEU A 344 -5.39 -17.51 -16.80
C LEU A 344 -3.98 -18.08 -17.00
N GLU A 345 -3.41 -17.99 -18.20
CA GLU A 345 -2.00 -18.36 -18.46
C GLU A 345 -1.02 -17.47 -17.68
N ILE A 346 -1.29 -16.15 -17.59
CA ILE A 346 -0.50 -15.25 -16.74
C ILE A 346 -0.66 -15.63 -15.26
N CYS A 347 -1.87 -15.94 -14.81
CA CYS A 347 -2.10 -16.40 -13.43
C CYS A 347 -1.31 -17.69 -13.15
N GLU A 348 -1.35 -18.67 -14.07
CA GLU A 348 -0.60 -19.92 -13.98
C GLU A 348 0.91 -19.66 -13.85
N LYS A 349 1.46 -18.75 -14.67
CA LYS A 349 2.89 -18.36 -14.66
C LYS A 349 3.36 -17.87 -13.29
N PHE A 350 2.55 -17.07 -12.60
CA PHE A 350 2.92 -16.44 -11.32
C PHE A 350 2.46 -17.20 -10.08
N THR A 351 1.72 -18.30 -10.23
CA THR A 351 1.25 -19.06 -9.08
C THR A 351 2.36 -19.94 -8.52
N ASN A 352 2.58 -19.88 -7.21
CA ASN A 352 3.46 -20.80 -6.52
C ASN A 352 2.76 -22.16 -6.34
N LYS A 353 3.09 -23.12 -7.21
CA LYS A 353 2.48 -24.47 -7.24
C LYS A 353 2.74 -25.32 -6.00
N GLU A 354 3.66 -24.93 -5.11
CA GLU A 354 3.88 -25.61 -3.83
C GLU A 354 2.79 -25.27 -2.78
N ILE A 355 2.03 -24.20 -3.01
CA ILE A 355 1.00 -23.70 -2.09
C ILE A 355 -0.40 -24.23 -2.48
N PHE A 356 -0.62 -24.55 -3.74
CA PHE A 356 -1.93 -24.82 -4.33
C PHE A 356 -2.06 -26.25 -4.85
N LYS A 357 -3.28 -26.77 -4.89
CA LYS A 357 -3.56 -28.08 -5.47
C LYS A 357 -3.31 -28.05 -6.99
N THR A 358 -2.77 -29.15 -7.51
CA THR A 358 -2.48 -29.32 -8.95
C THR A 358 -3.15 -30.58 -9.49
N ASN A 359 -3.41 -30.58 -10.79
CA ASN A 359 -3.77 -31.78 -11.55
C ASN A 359 -2.56 -32.72 -11.67
N SER A 360 -2.80 -33.93 -12.19
CA SER A 360 -1.73 -34.93 -12.41
C SER A 360 -0.65 -34.48 -13.40
N ASP A 361 -0.98 -33.54 -14.30
CA ASP A 361 -0.05 -32.96 -15.27
C ASP A 361 0.74 -31.75 -14.72
N GLY A 362 0.52 -31.38 -13.45
CA GLY A 362 1.17 -30.24 -12.80
C GLY A 362 0.57 -28.87 -13.12
N SER A 363 -0.54 -28.81 -13.86
CA SER A 363 -1.35 -27.59 -13.99
C SER A 363 -2.14 -27.31 -12.71
N LEU A 364 -2.48 -26.05 -12.43
CA LEU A 364 -3.30 -25.71 -11.25
C LEU A 364 -4.68 -26.35 -11.33
N LEU A 365 -5.11 -26.96 -10.21
CA LEU A 365 -6.48 -27.40 -10.05
C LEU A 365 -7.37 -26.16 -9.86
N ARG A 366 -8.34 -25.99 -10.76
CA ARG A 366 -9.28 -24.86 -10.74
C ARG A 366 -10.71 -25.37 -10.58
N ASP A 367 -11.52 -24.60 -9.84
CA ASP A 367 -12.95 -24.86 -9.73
C ASP A 367 -13.73 -24.32 -10.95
N LYS A 368 -15.06 -24.43 -10.93
CA LYS A 368 -15.94 -23.93 -11.99
C LYS A 368 -15.88 -22.41 -12.22
N ASN A 369 -15.33 -21.64 -11.27
CA ASN A 369 -15.15 -20.20 -11.35
C ASN A 369 -13.72 -19.79 -11.75
N ASN A 370 -12.88 -20.78 -12.06
CA ASN A 370 -11.44 -20.67 -12.30
C ASN A 370 -10.60 -20.33 -11.05
N ASP A 371 -11.18 -20.41 -9.86
CA ASP A 371 -10.49 -20.14 -8.61
C ASP A 371 -9.58 -21.32 -8.23
N VAL A 372 -8.44 -21.03 -7.60
CA VAL A 372 -7.46 -22.04 -7.17
C VAL A 372 -7.65 -22.40 -5.71
N GLU A 373 -7.36 -23.65 -5.34
CA GLU A 373 -7.52 -24.14 -3.97
C GLU A 373 -6.16 -24.32 -3.27
N LYS A 374 -6.00 -23.74 -2.08
CA LYS A 374 -4.79 -23.95 -1.26
C LYS A 374 -4.74 -25.40 -0.77
N ILE A 375 -3.53 -25.95 -0.65
CA ILE A 375 -3.32 -27.26 -0.03
C ILE A 375 -3.68 -27.21 1.46
N LYS A 376 -3.38 -26.08 2.12
CA LYS A 376 -3.58 -25.86 3.55
C LYS A 376 -3.91 -24.41 3.83
N TYR A 377 -4.76 -24.17 4.84
CA TYR A 377 -5.18 -22.83 5.25
C TYR A 377 -4.67 -22.44 6.67
N ASP A 378 -4.09 -23.39 7.41
CA ASP A 378 -3.59 -23.19 8.77
C ASP A 378 -2.47 -24.20 9.13
N ASN A 379 -1.95 -24.22 10.36
CA ASN A 379 -0.96 -25.18 10.88
C ASN A 379 -1.48 -26.61 11.09
#